data_AF-A0A926I2F0-F1
#
_entry.id   AF-A0A926I2F0-F1
#
_cell.length_a   1.000
_cell.length_b   1.000
_cell.length_c   1.000
_cell.angle_alpha   90.00
_cell.angle_beta   90.00
_cell.angle_gamma   90.00
#
_symmetry.space_group_name_H-M   'P 1'
#
loop_
_entity.id
_entity.type
_entity.pdbx_description
1 polymer ?
#
loop_
_entity_poly.entity_id
_entity_poly.type
_entity_poly.pdbx_seq_one_letter_code
_entity_poly.pdbx_strand_id
1 'polypeptide(L)'
;MRSGRQTTSTGKTMMGRFLQSVGILLCLLVFISPTAILGSSIPANKAEQGDLEEGGNQDITDIELKYNALDQINAIRSHMGLPGFSIASALNNMAKNHSRYMSSGNITSWEENPDDAGFTGVYPLNRAQYCGYDKGYVVEFNGYRKKDYQDFLESCLQDPILRISLLNPSYTDIGFGKEGEYYCIVVGGSSDQTDGQAQLVIYPYAGQQDVKNVMATSLTKRPEDMSVLAGQVGLPITLSYYSAGKRELRFENVEVSVTGSKEGQDWDVQIRYMLPQSERDLWYSMIMYPDENFRTNTKYTVKVRFEVWHQEEFQEIVQEEWSFTSAGSAYIGEVTKMAALEYLAQAVELPVQEDILDTVSEPYQDLLPSQLSEEDVALAQIVYTLKEAGVLGDSALLDRFGYTTREQAVIWLMRILEIYGAPIYNSVVLNYRNTFEDINQCSEEGKPYVQRAYQLGLIRDQGGGVFAPQSYITKAEMEELVALVKERVTIPWPQGEEEPEESGREDEGL
;
A
#
# COMPACT_ATOMS: atom_id res chain seq x y z
N MET A 1 59.66 -47.79 40.42
CA MET A 1 58.84 -48.03 39.20
C MET A 1 58.61 -46.67 38.55
N ARG A 2 59.54 -46.23 37.68
CA ARG A 2 59.46 -46.21 36.20
C ARG A 2 58.30 -45.31 35.72
N SER A 3 58.58 -44.02 35.47
CA SER A 3 59.18 -43.40 34.26
C SER A 3 58.12 -43.14 33.18
N GLY A 4 57.77 -41.88 32.89
CA GLY A 4 58.46 -41.05 31.88
C GLY A 4 57.52 -40.94 30.67
N ARG A 5 57.29 -39.80 30.02
CA ARG A 5 58.29 -39.05 29.26
C ARG A 5 57.72 -37.67 28.87
N GLN A 6 58.48 -36.61 29.15
CA GLN A 6 58.43 -35.34 28.43
C GLN A 6 59.08 -35.50 27.06
N THR A 7 58.61 -34.74 26.07
CA THR A 7 59.49 -34.13 25.05
C THR A 7 58.95 -32.77 24.66
N THR A 8 59.77 -31.76 24.91
CA THR A 8 59.70 -30.39 24.40
C THR A 8 60.43 -30.28 23.05
N SER A 9 60.03 -29.33 22.21
CA SER A 9 60.89 -28.63 21.24
C SER A 9 60.14 -27.35 20.81
N THR A 10 60.37 -26.19 21.41
CA THR A 10 61.37 -25.15 21.04
C THR A 10 61.51 -24.84 19.55
N GLY A 11 60.86 -23.75 19.15
CA GLY A 11 61.53 -22.58 18.60
C GLY A 11 61.65 -22.49 17.07
N LYS A 12 61.05 -21.43 16.50
CA LYS A 12 61.79 -20.38 15.78
C LYS A 12 60.89 -19.20 15.42
N THR A 13 61.20 -18.08 16.05
CA THR A 13 61.02 -16.72 15.56
C THR A 13 61.54 -16.57 14.13
N MET A 14 60.79 -15.90 13.26
CA MET A 14 61.40 -15.08 12.22
C MET A 14 60.52 -13.86 11.92
N MET A 15 60.85 -12.77 12.60
CA MET A 15 60.55 -11.42 12.17
C MET A 15 61.71 -10.99 11.28
N GLY A 16 61.43 -10.65 10.03
CA GLY A 16 62.43 -10.28 9.03
C GLY A 16 61.79 -9.49 7.89
N ARG A 17 61.69 -8.17 8.09
CA ARG A 17 61.47 -7.16 7.04
C ARG A 17 62.54 -7.33 5.95
N PHE A 18 62.22 -7.05 4.68
CA PHE A 18 62.89 -6.02 3.87
C PHE A 18 62.35 -5.92 2.42
N LEU A 19 62.15 -4.66 1.98
CA LEU A 19 62.22 -4.08 0.62
C LEU A 19 61.19 -4.52 -0.45
N GLN A 20 60.25 -3.63 -0.81
CA GLN A 20 60.35 -2.57 -1.83
C GLN A 20 60.18 -3.08 -3.27
N SER A 21 59.06 -2.67 -3.88
CA SER A 21 58.87 -2.31 -5.30
C SER A 21 57.45 -1.74 -5.40
N VAL A 22 57.23 -0.43 -5.19
CA VAL A 22 57.12 0.59 -6.26
C VAL A 22 56.75 -0.02 -7.61
N GLY A 23 55.45 0.03 -7.91
CA GLY A 23 54.89 -0.16 -9.24
C GLY A 23 53.78 0.88 -9.43
N ILE A 24 54.20 2.07 -9.84
CA ILE A 24 53.33 3.12 -10.37
C ILE A 24 52.66 2.54 -11.63
N LEU A 25 51.33 2.46 -11.64
CA LEU A 25 50.58 2.42 -12.90
C LEU A 25 49.66 3.64 -12.95
N LEU A 26 50.25 4.69 -13.50
CA LEU A 26 49.57 5.81 -14.13
C LEU A 26 48.89 5.32 -15.42
N CYS A 27 47.92 6.10 -15.90
CA CYS A 27 47.19 6.02 -17.18
C CYS A 27 45.83 5.29 -17.07
N LEU A 28 44.71 5.84 -17.53
CA LEU A 28 44.44 7.09 -18.25
C LEU A 28 42.93 7.29 -18.15
N LEU A 29 42.49 8.36 -17.48
CA LEU A 29 41.12 8.88 -17.63
C LEU A 29 41.00 9.44 -19.04
N VAL A 30 40.31 8.71 -19.92
CA VAL A 30 39.86 9.24 -21.21
C VAL A 30 38.39 9.59 -21.05
N PHE A 31 38.14 10.89 -20.97
CA PHE A 31 36.83 11.48 -21.28
C PHE A 31 36.52 11.17 -22.75
N ILE A 32 35.45 10.41 -23.01
CA ILE A 32 34.83 10.36 -24.33
C ILE A 32 33.48 11.05 -24.22
N SER A 33 33.40 12.21 -24.89
CA SER A 33 32.18 13.01 -25.12
C SER A 33 31.14 12.23 -25.92
N PRO A 34 29.83 12.54 -25.78
CA PRO A 34 28.80 11.93 -26.59
C PRO A 34 28.81 12.55 -27.99
N THR A 35 28.96 11.75 -29.03
CA THR A 35 28.67 12.19 -30.40
C THR A 35 28.11 11.05 -31.23
N ALA A 36 26.85 11.22 -31.60
CA ALA A 36 26.15 10.76 -32.80
C ALA A 36 26.74 9.56 -33.57
N ILE A 37 26.01 8.46 -33.59
CA ILE A 37 26.00 7.55 -34.74
C ILE A 37 24.60 7.53 -35.33
N LEU A 38 24.56 8.07 -36.55
CA LEU A 38 23.50 7.99 -37.54
C LEU A 38 23.25 6.53 -37.96
N GLY A 39 21.98 6.20 -38.11
CA GLY A 39 21.43 5.64 -39.34
C GLY A 39 21.88 4.24 -39.75
N SER A 40 21.06 3.24 -39.42
CA SER A 40 20.83 2.13 -40.35
C SER A 40 19.34 2.06 -40.67
N SER A 41 19.04 2.35 -41.93
CA SER A 41 17.72 2.35 -42.56
C SER A 41 17.22 0.93 -42.77
N ILE A 42 16.08 0.58 -42.17
CA ILE A 42 15.27 -0.57 -42.57
C ILE A 42 14.33 -0.09 -43.69
N PRO A 43 14.21 -0.81 -44.82
CA PRO A 43 13.46 -0.33 -45.97
C PRO A 43 11.96 -0.30 -45.71
N ALA A 44 11.34 0.83 -46.07
CA ALA A 44 9.92 1.03 -46.14
C ALA A 44 9.28 0.01 -47.11
N ASN A 45 8.38 -0.82 -46.58
CA ASN A 45 7.44 -1.55 -47.42
C ASN A 45 6.09 -0.83 -47.37
N LYS A 46 5.49 -0.69 -48.55
CA LYS A 46 4.32 0.13 -48.86
C LYS A 46 3.16 -0.08 -47.87
N ALA A 47 2.66 1.03 -47.36
CA ALA A 47 1.32 1.14 -46.82
C ALA A 47 0.31 0.88 -47.95
N GLU A 48 -0.46 -0.19 -47.81
CA GLU A 48 -1.83 -0.23 -48.34
C GLU A 48 -2.74 0.31 -47.25
N GLN A 49 -3.44 1.37 -47.62
CA GLN A 49 -4.51 2.03 -46.86
C GLN A 49 -5.63 1.01 -46.62
N GLY A 50 -5.73 0.53 -45.39
CA GLY A 50 -6.91 -0.17 -44.86
C GLY A 50 -7.45 0.65 -43.71
N ASP A 51 -8.76 0.88 -43.72
CA ASP A 51 -9.48 1.83 -42.89
C ASP A 51 -9.19 1.70 -41.38
N LEU A 52 -9.11 2.86 -40.72
CA LEU A 52 -9.03 2.98 -39.28
C LEU A 52 -10.37 2.54 -38.66
N GLU A 53 -10.40 1.33 -38.11
CA GLU A 53 -11.34 1.00 -37.05
C GLU A 53 -10.71 1.39 -35.70
N GLU A 54 -11.26 2.45 -35.10
CA GLU A 54 -11.20 2.68 -33.66
C GLU A 54 -11.91 1.51 -32.95
N GLY A 55 -11.22 0.86 -32.01
CA GLY A 55 -11.84 -0.06 -31.04
C GLY A 55 -11.16 -1.42 -30.96
N GLY A 56 -10.35 -1.62 -29.92
CA GLY A 56 -9.82 -2.93 -29.57
C GLY A 56 -9.15 -2.90 -28.21
N ASN A 57 -9.93 -3.13 -27.17
CA ASN A 57 -9.41 -3.56 -25.87
C ASN A 57 -8.64 -4.86 -26.11
N GLN A 58 -7.31 -4.84 -26.16
CA GLN A 58 -6.52 -6.06 -26.27
C GLN A 58 -6.66 -6.82 -24.95
N ASP A 59 -7.39 -7.93 -24.97
CA ASP A 59 -7.46 -8.85 -23.84
C ASP A 59 -6.05 -9.34 -23.52
N ILE A 60 -5.50 -8.89 -22.38
CA ILE A 60 -4.19 -9.34 -21.88
C ILE A 60 -4.30 -10.84 -21.55
N THR A 61 -3.37 -11.62 -22.08
CA THR A 61 -3.33 -13.07 -21.86
C THR A 61 -2.85 -13.43 -20.44
N ASP A 62 -3.25 -14.60 -19.93
CA ASP A 62 -2.74 -15.14 -18.66
C ASP A 62 -1.20 -15.24 -18.62
N ILE A 63 -0.59 -15.49 -19.77
CA ILE A 63 0.87 -15.54 -19.92
C ILE A 63 1.47 -14.14 -19.66
N GLU A 64 0.92 -13.10 -20.31
CA GLU A 64 1.38 -11.72 -20.11
C GLU A 64 1.19 -11.27 -18.66
N LEU A 65 0.06 -11.60 -18.02
CA LEU A 65 -0.16 -11.30 -16.60
C LEU A 65 0.92 -11.93 -15.70
N LYS A 66 1.35 -13.15 -15.97
CA LYS A 66 2.40 -13.84 -15.20
C LYS A 66 3.77 -13.21 -15.40
N TYR A 67 4.13 -12.87 -16.64
CA TYR A 67 5.42 -12.24 -16.92
C TYR A 67 5.49 -10.81 -16.40
N ASN A 68 4.41 -10.03 -16.49
CA ASN A 68 4.35 -8.70 -15.88
C ASN A 68 4.57 -8.77 -14.35
N ALA A 69 3.89 -9.69 -13.68
CA ALA A 69 4.06 -9.93 -12.24
C ALA A 69 5.48 -10.40 -11.90
N LEU A 70 6.05 -11.31 -12.70
CA LEU A 70 7.43 -11.80 -12.56
C LEU A 70 8.46 -10.66 -12.68
N ASP A 71 8.33 -9.83 -13.71
CA ASP A 71 9.25 -8.74 -13.98
C ASP A 71 9.23 -7.71 -12.85
N GLN A 72 8.04 -7.40 -12.34
CA GLN A 72 7.89 -6.47 -11.22
C GLN A 72 8.56 -6.99 -9.94
N ILE A 73 8.31 -8.24 -9.54
CA ILE A 73 8.93 -8.78 -8.32
C ILE A 73 10.44 -8.96 -8.48
N ASN A 74 10.91 -9.30 -9.68
CA ASN A 74 12.34 -9.40 -9.97
C ASN A 74 13.04 -8.04 -9.96
N ALA A 75 12.39 -6.99 -10.44
CA ALA A 75 12.90 -5.62 -10.31
C ALA A 75 13.09 -5.25 -8.84
N ILE A 76 12.10 -5.52 -7.98
CA ILE A 76 12.19 -5.28 -6.53
C ILE A 76 13.34 -6.09 -5.91
N ARG A 77 13.42 -7.39 -6.22
CA ARG A 77 14.48 -8.28 -5.73
C ARG A 77 15.88 -7.78 -6.14
N SER A 78 16.03 -7.24 -7.35
CA SER A 78 17.31 -6.74 -7.85
C SER A 78 17.86 -5.54 -7.06
N HIS A 79 17.00 -4.68 -6.51
CA HIS A 79 17.42 -3.54 -5.67
C HIS A 79 18.10 -3.98 -4.37
N MET A 80 17.86 -5.21 -3.92
CA MET A 80 18.47 -5.81 -2.73
C MET A 80 19.57 -6.83 -3.08
N GLY A 81 19.96 -6.92 -4.36
CA GLY A 81 20.94 -7.90 -4.83
C GLY A 81 20.46 -9.35 -4.72
N LEU A 82 19.16 -9.59 -4.70
CA LEU A 82 18.59 -10.93 -4.62
C LEU A 82 18.55 -11.60 -6.01
N PRO A 83 18.74 -12.93 -6.08
CA PRO A 83 18.50 -13.67 -7.31
C PRO A 83 17.07 -13.46 -7.82
N GLY A 84 16.89 -13.18 -9.11
CA GLY A 84 15.56 -13.13 -9.70
C GLY A 84 14.90 -14.52 -9.72
N PHE A 85 13.58 -14.55 -9.64
CA PHE A 85 12.79 -15.75 -9.86
C PHE A 85 12.78 -16.16 -11.33
N SER A 86 12.74 -17.47 -11.55
CA SER A 86 12.43 -18.10 -12.84
C SER A 86 11.11 -18.86 -12.75
N ILE A 87 10.29 -18.82 -13.79
CA ILE A 87 9.05 -19.61 -13.81
C ILE A 87 9.40 -21.10 -13.85
N ALA A 88 8.91 -21.86 -12.88
CA ALA A 88 9.03 -23.32 -12.85
C ALA A 88 7.71 -23.98 -13.24
N SER A 89 7.73 -24.84 -14.27
CA SER A 89 6.53 -25.52 -14.76
C SER A 89 5.84 -26.37 -13.69
N ALA A 90 6.62 -27.04 -12.83
CA ALA A 90 6.10 -27.82 -11.72
C ALA A 90 5.36 -26.94 -10.69
N LEU A 91 5.88 -25.75 -10.37
CA LEU A 91 5.22 -24.82 -9.46
C LEU A 91 3.98 -24.17 -10.10
N ASN A 92 4.00 -23.89 -11.41
CA ASN A 92 2.80 -23.46 -12.13
C ASN A 92 1.69 -24.52 -12.07
N ASN A 93 2.05 -25.79 -12.28
CA ASN A 93 1.09 -26.90 -12.20
C ASN A 93 0.53 -27.05 -10.78
N MET A 94 1.40 -26.96 -9.77
CA MET A 94 0.98 -26.97 -8.36
C MET A 94 0.00 -25.83 -8.07
N ALA A 95 0.38 -24.59 -8.39
CA ALA A 95 -0.44 -23.41 -8.10
C ALA A 95 -1.81 -23.51 -8.80
N LYS A 96 -1.84 -23.99 -10.05
CA LYS A 96 -3.07 -24.19 -10.81
C LYS A 96 -3.96 -25.31 -10.24
N ASN A 97 -3.35 -26.41 -9.80
CA ASN A 97 -4.10 -27.50 -9.15
C ASN A 97 -4.70 -27.01 -7.83
N HIS A 98 -3.94 -26.26 -7.03
CA HIS A 98 -4.42 -25.76 -5.75
C HIS A 98 -5.49 -24.67 -5.90
N SER A 99 -5.37 -23.76 -6.88
CA SER A 99 -6.44 -22.81 -7.17
C SER A 99 -7.74 -23.49 -7.59
N ARG A 100 -7.66 -24.61 -8.32
CA ARG A 100 -8.83 -25.44 -8.67
C ARG A 100 -9.43 -26.14 -7.47
N TYR A 101 -8.59 -26.70 -6.59
CA TYR A 101 -9.03 -27.28 -5.33
C TYR A 101 -9.83 -26.26 -4.51
N MET A 102 -9.25 -25.08 -4.26
CA MET A 102 -9.89 -23.97 -3.57
C MET A 102 -11.20 -23.53 -4.23
N SER A 103 -11.21 -23.37 -5.56
CA SER A 103 -12.40 -22.99 -6.31
C SER A 103 -13.51 -24.04 -6.24
N SER A 104 -13.17 -25.33 -6.24
CA SER A 104 -14.16 -26.41 -6.20
C SER A 104 -14.80 -26.57 -4.83
N GLY A 105 -14.04 -26.29 -3.77
CA GLY A 105 -14.52 -26.30 -2.38
C GLY A 105 -15.17 -24.98 -1.94
N ASN A 106 -15.03 -23.91 -2.72
CA ASN A 106 -15.38 -22.54 -2.33
C ASN A 106 -14.71 -22.14 -0.99
N ILE A 107 -13.41 -22.47 -0.85
CA ILE A 107 -12.61 -22.24 0.36
C ILE A 107 -11.28 -21.57 0.00
N THR A 108 -10.76 -20.73 0.88
CA THR A 108 -9.33 -20.37 0.87
C THR A 108 -8.67 -21.19 1.96
N SER A 109 -7.79 -22.11 1.58
CA SER A 109 -7.14 -23.01 2.52
C SER A 109 -5.65 -23.07 2.23
N TRP A 110 -4.85 -23.33 3.26
CA TRP A 110 -3.45 -23.66 3.11
C TRP A 110 -3.23 -25.18 3.02
N GLU A 111 -4.14 -25.95 3.61
CA GLU A 111 -4.12 -27.42 3.62
C GLU A 111 -5.19 -28.00 2.69
N GLU A 112 -4.88 -29.13 2.06
CA GLU A 112 -5.89 -29.93 1.34
C GLU A 112 -6.31 -31.15 2.16
N ASN A 113 -7.58 -31.52 2.06
CA ASN A 113 -8.12 -32.74 2.63
C ASN A 113 -8.00 -33.92 1.63
N PRO A 114 -7.41 -35.06 2.02
CA PRO A 114 -7.30 -36.25 1.16
C PRO A 114 -8.62 -36.79 0.60
N ASP A 115 -9.75 -36.51 1.26
CA ASP A 115 -11.07 -37.00 0.86
C ASP A 115 -11.77 -36.11 -0.19
N ASP A 116 -11.23 -34.92 -0.44
CA ASP A 116 -11.82 -33.94 -1.36
C ASP A 116 -11.39 -34.16 -2.81
N ALA A 117 -12.27 -33.80 -3.75
CA ALA A 117 -11.94 -33.85 -5.17
C ALA A 117 -10.81 -32.85 -5.52
N GLY A 118 -9.88 -33.28 -6.37
CA GLY A 118 -8.75 -32.44 -6.78
C GLY A 118 -7.57 -32.41 -5.80
N PHE A 119 -7.61 -33.23 -4.74
CA PHE A 119 -6.48 -33.42 -3.82
C PHE A 119 -5.19 -33.82 -4.56
N THR A 120 -4.12 -33.09 -4.26
CA THR A 120 -2.74 -33.35 -4.76
C THR A 120 -1.73 -33.42 -3.63
N GLY A 121 -2.07 -32.96 -2.42
CA GLY A 121 -1.23 -33.09 -1.23
C GLY A 121 -1.66 -32.17 -0.09
N VAL A 122 -1.55 -32.65 1.15
CA VAL A 122 -2.00 -31.91 2.34
C VAL A 122 -1.25 -30.58 2.49
N TYR A 123 0.08 -30.59 2.45
CA TYR A 123 0.90 -29.39 2.61
C TYR A 123 1.49 -28.91 1.27
N PRO A 124 1.89 -27.62 1.15
CA PRO A 124 2.47 -27.07 -0.08
C PRO A 124 3.60 -27.92 -0.67
N LEU A 125 4.51 -28.42 0.17
CA LEU A 125 5.62 -29.27 -0.30
C LEU A 125 5.12 -30.60 -0.91
N ASN A 126 4.05 -31.21 -0.37
CA ASN A 126 3.48 -32.43 -0.94
C ASN A 126 2.90 -32.16 -2.33
N ARG A 127 2.19 -31.04 -2.51
CA ARG A 127 1.63 -30.64 -3.81
C ARG A 127 2.71 -30.32 -4.84
N ALA A 128 3.79 -29.66 -4.40
CA ALA A 128 4.94 -29.38 -5.25
C ALA A 128 5.60 -30.69 -5.73
N GLN A 129 5.84 -31.63 -4.81
CA GLN A 129 6.40 -32.95 -5.11
C GLN A 129 5.49 -33.77 -6.02
N TYR A 130 4.17 -33.72 -5.82
CA TYR A 130 3.19 -34.35 -6.71
C TYR A 130 3.33 -33.83 -8.16
N CYS A 131 3.65 -32.54 -8.33
CA CYS A 131 3.87 -31.91 -9.64
C CYS A 131 5.31 -32.09 -10.17
N GLY A 132 6.16 -32.86 -9.49
CA GLY A 132 7.54 -33.14 -9.89
C GLY A 132 8.54 -32.05 -9.53
N TYR A 133 8.21 -31.14 -8.61
CA TYR A 133 9.17 -30.17 -8.09
C TYR A 133 10.11 -30.83 -7.07
N ASP A 134 11.41 -30.75 -7.32
CA ASP A 134 12.45 -31.49 -6.58
C ASP A 134 13.25 -30.62 -5.59
N LYS A 135 13.12 -29.29 -5.66
CA LYS A 135 13.77 -28.41 -4.69
C LYS A 135 12.97 -28.43 -3.38
N GLY A 136 13.64 -28.80 -2.28
CA GLY A 136 13.01 -29.15 -1.00
C GLY A 136 12.37 -28.01 -0.20
N TYR A 137 12.27 -26.79 -0.75
CA TYR A 137 11.72 -25.62 -0.08
C TYR A 137 10.68 -24.94 -0.95
N VAL A 138 9.50 -24.75 -0.38
CA VAL A 138 8.32 -24.17 -1.04
C VAL A 138 7.56 -23.31 -0.04
N VAL A 139 7.09 -22.14 -0.49
CA VAL A 139 6.10 -21.32 0.21
C VAL A 139 4.97 -21.00 -0.74
N GLU A 140 3.75 -21.08 -0.24
CA GLU A 140 2.52 -20.84 -0.98
C GLU A 140 1.80 -19.60 -0.43
N PHE A 141 1.30 -18.79 -1.35
CA PHE A 141 0.47 -17.62 -1.10
C PHE A 141 -0.88 -17.84 -1.77
N ASN A 142 -1.96 -17.78 -0.99
CA ASN A 142 -3.33 -17.95 -1.48
C ASN A 142 -4.10 -16.64 -1.42
N GLY A 143 -4.87 -16.36 -2.48
CA GLY A 143 -5.59 -15.11 -2.66
C GLY A 143 -7.00 -15.34 -3.18
N TYR A 144 -7.92 -14.45 -2.81
CA TYR A 144 -9.31 -14.46 -3.26
C TYR A 144 -9.69 -13.10 -3.82
N ARG A 145 -10.40 -13.07 -4.96
CA ARG A 145 -10.86 -11.87 -5.68
C ARG A 145 -9.76 -10.84 -5.93
N LYS A 146 -8.58 -11.31 -6.30
CA LYS A 146 -7.47 -10.44 -6.70
C LYS A 146 -7.72 -9.91 -8.11
N LYS A 147 -7.28 -8.68 -8.37
CA LYS A 147 -7.40 -8.07 -9.69
C LYS A 147 -6.60 -8.87 -10.72
N ASP A 148 -5.33 -9.13 -10.40
CA ASP A 148 -4.39 -9.89 -11.20
C ASP A 148 -3.23 -10.41 -10.31
N TYR A 149 -2.23 -11.06 -10.90
CA TYR A 149 -1.07 -11.57 -10.17
C TYR A 149 -0.17 -10.48 -9.59
N GLN A 150 -0.12 -9.32 -10.25
CA GLN A 150 0.70 -8.18 -9.82
C GLN A 150 0.08 -7.54 -8.57
N ASP A 151 -1.22 -7.29 -8.58
CA ASP A 151 -2.00 -6.87 -7.40
C ASP A 151 -1.84 -7.86 -6.25
N PHE A 152 -1.86 -9.16 -6.55
CA PHE A 152 -1.67 -10.18 -5.52
C PHE A 152 -0.26 -10.12 -4.90
N LEU A 153 0.79 -10.09 -5.71
CA LEU A 153 2.17 -9.96 -5.22
C LEU A 153 2.39 -8.66 -4.43
N GLU A 154 1.80 -7.55 -4.89
CA GLU A 154 1.88 -6.27 -4.17
C GLU A 154 1.23 -6.39 -2.78
N SER A 155 0.07 -7.03 -2.67
CA SER A 155 -0.56 -7.28 -1.36
C SER A 155 0.29 -8.17 -0.45
N CYS A 156 0.99 -9.16 -1.00
CA CYS A 156 1.93 -9.99 -0.25
C CYS A 156 3.19 -9.22 0.17
N LEU A 157 3.66 -8.25 -0.62
CA LEU A 157 4.75 -7.35 -0.23
C LEU A 157 4.30 -6.35 0.84
N GLN A 158 3.02 -6.02 0.94
CA GLN A 158 2.52 -5.14 2.00
C GLN A 158 2.52 -5.84 3.37
N ASP A 159 2.15 -7.12 3.40
CA ASP A 159 2.24 -7.96 4.60
C ASP A 159 3.70 -8.36 4.92
N PRO A 160 4.25 -8.00 6.10
CA PRO A 160 5.65 -8.28 6.41
C PRO A 160 5.98 -9.77 6.54
N ILE A 161 5.04 -10.63 6.97
CA ILE A 161 5.26 -12.07 7.11
C ILE A 161 5.37 -12.72 5.72
N LEU A 162 4.45 -12.36 4.83
CA LEU A 162 4.48 -12.87 3.45
C LEU A 162 5.68 -12.31 2.67
N ARG A 163 6.00 -11.03 2.88
CA ARG A 163 7.15 -10.36 2.27
C ARG A 163 8.48 -11.01 2.61
N ILE A 164 8.70 -11.39 3.88
CA ILE A 164 9.94 -12.08 4.30
C ILE A 164 10.15 -13.34 3.44
N SER A 165 9.07 -14.09 3.19
CA SER A 165 9.14 -15.27 2.31
C SER A 165 9.39 -14.88 0.85
N LEU A 166 8.71 -13.87 0.30
CA LEU A 166 8.91 -13.42 -1.08
C LEU A 166 10.30 -12.87 -1.37
N LEU A 167 10.97 -12.30 -0.36
CA LEU A 167 12.30 -11.69 -0.48
C LEU A 167 13.43 -12.59 0.05
N ASN A 168 13.12 -13.85 0.38
CA ASN A 168 14.15 -14.80 0.80
C ASN A 168 15.03 -15.20 -0.39
N PRO A 169 16.37 -15.10 -0.28
CA PRO A 169 17.32 -15.45 -1.34
C PRO A 169 17.36 -16.95 -1.67
N SER A 170 16.86 -17.80 -0.76
CA SER A 170 16.78 -19.26 -0.96
C SER A 170 15.79 -19.65 -2.04
N TYR A 171 14.78 -18.80 -2.30
CA TYR A 171 13.80 -19.03 -3.35
C TYR A 171 14.27 -18.41 -4.66
N THR A 172 14.25 -19.20 -5.72
CA THR A 172 14.72 -18.86 -7.07
C THR A 172 13.72 -19.23 -8.16
N ASP A 173 12.67 -19.98 -7.80
CA ASP A 173 11.60 -20.37 -8.71
C ASP A 173 10.26 -19.79 -8.25
N ILE A 174 9.36 -19.53 -9.20
CA ILE A 174 8.00 -19.09 -8.94
C ILE A 174 7.00 -19.81 -9.85
N GLY A 175 5.78 -19.99 -9.36
CA GLY A 175 4.64 -20.52 -10.10
C GLY A 175 3.36 -19.74 -9.81
N PHE A 176 2.48 -19.68 -10.80
CA PHE A 176 1.25 -18.89 -10.79
C PHE A 176 0.06 -19.75 -11.24
N GLY A 177 -1.02 -19.72 -10.44
CA GLY A 177 -2.27 -20.43 -10.70
C GLY A 177 -3.48 -19.57 -10.38
N LYS A 178 -4.52 -19.67 -11.21
CA LYS A 178 -5.81 -19.03 -11.02
C LYS A 178 -6.91 -19.97 -11.49
N GLU A 179 -7.99 -20.06 -10.74
CA GLU A 179 -9.25 -20.68 -11.15
C GLU A 179 -10.41 -19.87 -10.58
N GLY A 180 -11.26 -19.30 -11.44
CA GLY A 180 -12.28 -18.33 -11.02
C GLY A 180 -11.68 -17.15 -10.26
N GLU A 181 -12.18 -16.91 -9.05
CA GLU A 181 -11.74 -15.84 -8.14
C GLU A 181 -10.55 -16.25 -7.25
N TYR A 182 -10.08 -17.49 -7.34
CA TYR A 182 -9.02 -18.03 -6.47
C TYR A 182 -7.66 -17.96 -7.17
N TYR A 183 -6.68 -17.39 -6.46
CA TYR A 183 -5.31 -17.23 -6.90
C TYR A 183 -4.37 -18.02 -5.99
N CYS A 184 -3.34 -18.59 -6.58
CA CYS A 184 -2.24 -19.24 -5.87
C CYS A 184 -0.92 -18.80 -6.52
N ILE A 185 0.00 -18.31 -5.70
CA ILE A 185 1.39 -18.06 -6.09
C ILE A 185 2.26 -18.94 -5.22
N VAL A 186 3.24 -19.60 -5.82
CA VAL A 186 4.15 -20.49 -5.11
C VAL A 186 5.57 -20.09 -5.42
N VAL A 187 6.39 -19.87 -4.41
CA VAL A 187 7.85 -19.70 -4.58
C VAL A 187 8.56 -20.94 -4.08
N GLY A 188 9.68 -21.27 -4.70
CA GLY A 188 10.47 -22.43 -4.32
C GLY A 188 11.96 -22.26 -4.56
N GLY A 189 12.74 -23.13 -3.92
CA GLY A 189 14.19 -23.14 -4.06
C GLY A 189 14.91 -24.08 -3.10
N SER A 190 16.14 -23.73 -2.72
CA SER A 190 17.04 -24.59 -1.94
C SER A 190 17.58 -23.84 -0.72
N SER A 191 17.83 -24.54 0.40
CA SER A 191 18.27 -23.90 1.66
C SER A 191 19.65 -23.25 1.64
N ASP A 192 20.48 -23.54 0.62
CA ASP A 192 21.93 -23.31 0.68
C ASP A 192 22.39 -22.18 -0.25
N GLN A 193 21.49 -21.28 -0.66
CA GLN A 193 21.78 -20.29 -1.72
C GLN A 193 22.63 -19.09 -1.27
N THR A 194 23.01 -18.99 0.00
CA THR A 194 23.76 -17.83 0.48
C THR A 194 25.27 -17.89 0.19
N ASP A 195 25.75 -18.84 -0.62
CA ASP A 195 27.19 -19.07 -0.93
C ASP A 195 28.10 -19.12 0.32
N GLY A 196 27.51 -19.40 1.49
CA GLY A 196 28.20 -19.36 2.78
C GLY A 196 28.41 -17.96 3.37
N GLN A 197 27.99 -16.89 2.69
CA GLN A 197 28.04 -15.51 3.19
C GLN A 197 26.69 -15.10 3.78
N ALA A 198 26.70 -14.30 4.84
CA ALA A 198 25.45 -13.74 5.31
C ALA A 198 24.90 -12.71 4.31
N GLN A 199 23.59 -12.73 4.09
CA GLN A 199 22.89 -11.75 3.25
C GLN A 199 21.85 -11.02 4.08
N LEU A 200 22.01 -9.70 4.17
CA LEU A 200 21.03 -8.81 4.77
C LEU A 200 20.02 -8.35 3.71
N VAL A 201 18.74 -8.49 4.03
CA VAL A 201 17.63 -8.09 3.15
C VAL A 201 16.76 -7.11 3.89
N ILE A 202 16.59 -5.93 3.31
CA ILE A 202 15.90 -4.80 3.94
C ILE A 202 14.79 -4.32 3.00
N TYR A 203 13.59 -4.17 3.56
CA TYR A 203 12.46 -3.58 2.84
C TYR A 203 11.65 -2.64 3.74
N PRO A 204 11.29 -1.41 3.32
CA PRO A 204 11.64 -0.79 2.04
C PRO A 204 13.15 -0.68 1.81
N TYR A 205 13.58 -0.93 0.57
CA TYR A 205 15.01 -0.94 0.24
C TYR A 205 15.59 0.48 0.19
N ALA A 206 16.92 0.59 0.25
CA ALA A 206 17.60 1.88 0.22
C ALA A 206 17.26 2.66 -1.05
N GLY A 207 16.76 3.88 -0.88
CA GLY A 207 16.35 4.76 -1.97
C GLY A 207 14.99 4.46 -2.58
N GLN A 208 14.24 3.47 -2.06
CA GLN A 208 12.90 3.14 -2.57
C GLN A 208 12.00 4.37 -2.57
N GLN A 209 11.30 4.61 -3.68
CA GLN A 209 10.27 5.63 -3.80
C GLN A 209 8.88 4.98 -3.67
N ASP A 210 7.86 5.82 -3.50
CA ASP A 210 6.46 5.40 -3.48
C ASP A 210 6.11 4.34 -2.43
N VAL A 211 6.74 4.41 -1.25
CA VAL A 211 6.42 3.53 -0.12
C VAL A 211 5.06 3.90 0.45
N LYS A 212 4.08 3.02 0.29
CA LYS A 212 2.68 3.24 0.69
C LYS A 212 2.48 3.07 2.20
N ASN A 213 1.35 3.53 2.71
CA ASN A 213 0.78 3.05 3.96
C ASN A 213 -0.03 1.77 3.69
N VAL A 214 -0.34 1.02 4.74
CA VAL A 214 -1.11 -0.23 4.66
C VAL A 214 -2.20 -0.27 5.70
N MET A 215 -3.28 -0.98 5.40
CA MET A 215 -4.34 -1.23 6.37
C MET A 215 -3.79 -2.10 7.50
N ALA A 216 -3.90 -1.64 8.75
CA ALA A 216 -3.42 -2.46 9.87
C ALA A 216 -4.20 -3.78 10.01
N THR A 217 -5.42 -3.83 9.48
CA THR A 217 -6.26 -5.05 9.40
C THR A 217 -5.83 -6.03 8.32
N SER A 218 -5.01 -5.61 7.35
CA SER A 218 -4.48 -6.51 6.32
C SER A 218 -3.17 -7.20 6.72
N LEU A 219 -2.64 -6.89 7.91
CA LEU A 219 -1.40 -7.47 8.43
C LEU A 219 -1.69 -8.79 9.16
N THR A 220 -1.07 -9.88 8.70
CA THR A 220 -1.21 -11.23 9.29
C THR A 220 -0.79 -11.27 10.76
N LYS A 221 0.27 -10.53 11.11
CA LYS A 221 0.81 -10.44 12.46
C LYS A 221 1.16 -8.99 12.79
N ARG A 222 1.05 -8.63 14.06
CA ARG A 222 1.39 -7.32 14.62
C ARG A 222 1.60 -7.44 16.14
N PRO A 223 2.31 -6.50 16.78
CA PRO A 223 2.46 -6.47 18.24
C PRO A 223 1.09 -6.40 18.94
N GLU A 224 0.92 -7.16 20.03
CA GLU A 224 -0.37 -7.28 20.74
C GLU A 224 -0.86 -5.95 21.33
N ASP A 225 0.08 -5.11 21.75
CA ASP A 225 -0.19 -3.82 22.37
C ASP A 225 -0.45 -2.71 21.33
N MET A 226 -0.33 -3.00 20.04
CA MET A 226 -0.51 -2.03 18.96
C MET A 226 -1.99 -1.66 18.83
N SER A 227 -2.36 -0.50 19.36
CA SER A 227 -3.73 0.02 19.32
C SER A 227 -4.05 0.59 17.94
N VAL A 228 -4.42 -0.27 16.99
CA VAL A 228 -4.87 0.19 15.67
C VAL A 228 -6.30 -0.28 15.44
N LEU A 229 -7.25 0.61 15.72
CA LEU A 229 -8.65 0.44 15.36
C LEU A 229 -8.81 0.79 13.88
N ALA A 230 -8.96 -0.24 13.03
CA ALA A 230 -9.34 -0.19 11.60
C ALA A 230 -8.57 0.76 10.66
N GLY A 231 -7.58 1.53 11.14
CA GLY A 231 -6.85 2.52 10.36
C GLY A 231 -5.64 1.97 9.60
N GLN A 232 -5.00 2.88 8.87
CA GLN A 232 -3.72 2.63 8.23
C GLN A 232 -2.55 2.80 9.21
N VAL A 233 -1.42 2.21 8.84
CA VAL A 233 -0.10 2.44 9.43
C VAL A 233 0.93 2.61 8.32
N GLY A 234 2.07 3.23 8.64
CA GLY A 234 3.25 3.15 7.80
C GLY A 234 3.56 1.70 7.45
N LEU A 235 3.91 1.43 6.18
CA LEU A 235 4.29 0.08 5.76
C LEU A 235 5.37 -0.48 6.70
N PRO A 236 5.12 -1.64 7.36
CA PRO A 236 6.10 -2.21 8.27
C PRO A 236 7.43 -2.40 7.58
N ILE A 237 8.53 -2.09 8.26
CA ILE A 237 9.88 -2.21 7.75
C ILE A 237 10.42 -3.58 8.19
N THR A 238 10.91 -4.38 7.25
CA THR A 238 11.45 -5.72 7.49
C THR A 238 12.96 -5.70 7.30
N LEU A 239 13.67 -6.34 8.22
CA LEU A 239 15.09 -6.61 8.11
C LEU A 239 15.31 -8.10 8.38
N SER A 240 15.87 -8.82 7.41
CA SER A 240 16.09 -10.26 7.46
C SER A 240 17.57 -10.56 7.25
N TYR A 241 18.16 -11.36 8.14
CA TYR A 241 19.56 -11.78 8.09
C TYR A 241 19.65 -13.26 7.72
N TYR A 242 19.95 -13.56 6.46
CA TYR A 242 20.07 -14.93 5.97
C TYR A 242 21.51 -15.41 6.08
N SER A 243 21.77 -16.48 6.84
CA SER A 243 23.09 -17.11 6.93
C SER A 243 22.98 -18.59 6.61
N ALA A 244 23.92 -19.11 5.80
CA ALA A 244 23.98 -20.53 5.45
C ALA A 244 23.96 -21.41 6.71
N GLY A 245 23.10 -22.44 6.71
CA GLY A 245 23.03 -23.45 7.76
C GLY A 245 22.58 -22.97 9.15
N LYS A 246 22.21 -21.69 9.32
CA LYS A 246 21.75 -21.15 10.60
C LYS A 246 20.26 -20.83 10.52
N ARG A 247 19.50 -21.34 11.49
CA ARG A 247 18.07 -21.04 11.69
C ARG A 247 17.88 -20.59 13.13
N GLU A 248 16.74 -19.98 13.42
CA GLU A 248 16.39 -19.59 14.80
C GLU A 248 17.44 -18.64 15.40
N LEU A 249 17.74 -17.57 14.65
CA LEU A 249 18.59 -16.50 15.14
C LEU A 249 17.91 -15.78 16.30
N ARG A 250 18.73 -15.10 17.11
CA ARG A 250 18.27 -14.20 18.17
C ARG A 250 18.92 -12.84 17.95
N PHE A 251 18.13 -11.78 18.02
CA PHE A 251 18.64 -10.41 17.90
C PHE A 251 18.67 -9.76 19.27
N GLU A 252 19.84 -9.33 19.73
CA GLU A 252 20.05 -8.70 21.04
C GLU A 252 20.58 -7.27 20.92
N ASN A 253 20.52 -6.51 22.00
CA ASN A 253 21.00 -5.12 22.06
C ASN A 253 20.48 -4.28 20.88
N VAL A 254 19.19 -4.44 20.60
CA VAL A 254 18.50 -3.83 19.46
C VAL A 254 18.24 -2.36 19.74
N GLU A 255 18.77 -1.50 18.87
CA GLU A 255 18.55 -0.07 18.83
C GLU A 255 17.95 0.26 17.45
N VAL A 256 16.78 0.90 17.44
CA VAL A 256 16.07 1.31 16.22
C VAL A 256 15.68 2.78 16.36
N SER A 257 15.93 3.58 15.33
CA SER A 257 15.34 4.90 15.19
C SER A 257 14.85 5.12 13.77
N VAL A 258 13.69 5.75 13.63
CA VAL A 258 13.13 6.15 12.33
C VAL A 258 12.79 7.63 12.41
N THR A 259 13.31 8.42 11.48
CA THR A 259 13.11 9.86 11.43
C THR A 259 12.51 10.25 10.08
N GLY A 260 11.37 10.96 10.12
CA GLY A 260 10.80 11.59 8.94
C GLY A 260 11.41 12.97 8.71
N SER A 261 11.62 13.35 7.46
CA SER A 261 12.18 14.65 7.06
C SER A 261 11.41 15.20 5.85
N LYS A 262 10.90 16.42 5.99
CA LYS A 262 10.21 17.17 4.93
C LYS A 262 10.42 18.66 5.11
N GLU A 263 10.78 19.35 4.03
CA GLU A 263 10.90 20.82 3.98
C GLU A 263 11.79 21.41 5.08
N GLY A 264 12.85 20.68 5.47
CA GLY A 264 13.79 21.11 6.51
C GLY A 264 13.30 20.90 7.95
N GLN A 265 12.15 20.25 8.14
CA GLN A 265 11.68 19.79 9.43
C GLN A 265 11.85 18.28 9.57
N ASP A 266 12.45 17.87 10.69
CA ASP A 266 12.64 16.48 11.07
C ASP A 266 11.76 16.12 12.28
N TRP A 267 11.30 14.87 12.35
CA TRP A 267 10.59 14.34 13.51
C TRP A 267 10.85 12.84 13.68
N ASP A 268 10.78 12.37 14.92
CA ASP A 268 10.91 10.95 15.23
C ASP A 268 9.58 10.23 15.01
N VAL A 269 9.66 9.08 14.34
CA VAL A 269 8.55 8.15 14.15
C VAL A 269 8.61 7.12 15.26
N GLN A 270 7.49 6.93 15.97
CA GLN A 270 7.40 5.89 16.98
C GLN A 270 7.32 4.50 16.31
N ILE A 271 8.18 3.59 16.78
CA ILE A 271 8.34 2.26 16.21
C ILE A 271 8.22 1.22 17.31
N ARG A 272 7.42 0.20 17.05
CA ARG A 272 7.46 -1.08 17.76
C ARG A 272 8.15 -2.10 16.90
N TYR A 273 8.73 -3.13 17.50
CA TYR A 273 9.34 -4.18 16.72
C TYR A 273 9.08 -5.57 17.29
N MET A 274 9.04 -6.54 16.39
CA MET A 274 8.99 -7.96 16.68
C MET A 274 10.33 -8.57 16.29
N LEU A 275 10.88 -9.39 17.18
CA LEU A 275 12.18 -10.04 17.03
C LEU A 275 12.04 -11.53 16.73
N PRO A 276 13.07 -12.18 16.17
CA PRO A 276 13.08 -13.61 15.91
C PRO A 276 12.70 -14.48 17.11
N GLN A 277 13.20 -14.13 18.30
CA GLN A 277 12.94 -14.87 19.53
C GLN A 277 11.55 -14.63 20.13
N SER A 278 10.81 -13.62 19.64
CA SER A 278 9.48 -13.27 20.13
C SER A 278 8.35 -13.89 19.29
N GLU A 279 8.66 -14.31 18.06
CA GLU A 279 7.67 -14.82 17.12
C GLU A 279 8.24 -15.99 16.32
N ARG A 280 7.49 -17.10 16.32
CA ARG A 280 7.96 -18.36 15.73
C ARG A 280 8.16 -18.26 14.23
N ASP A 281 7.45 -17.37 13.55
CA ASP A 281 7.54 -17.20 12.09
C ASP A 281 8.69 -16.27 11.66
N LEU A 282 9.44 -15.68 12.61
CA LEU A 282 10.49 -14.69 12.37
C LEU A 282 11.92 -15.22 12.53
N TRP A 283 12.19 -16.50 12.21
CA TRP A 283 13.47 -17.21 12.47
C TRP A 283 14.78 -16.46 12.21
N TYR A 284 14.77 -15.44 11.36
CA TYR A 284 15.94 -14.65 10.97
C TYR A 284 15.59 -13.19 10.70
N SER A 285 14.41 -12.72 11.13
CA SER A 285 13.87 -11.43 10.73
C SER A 285 13.40 -10.59 11.91
N MET A 286 13.60 -9.29 11.82
CA MET A 286 12.91 -8.29 12.63
C MET A 286 11.88 -7.57 11.77
N ILE A 287 10.72 -7.27 12.35
CA ILE A 287 9.72 -6.39 11.76
C ILE A 287 9.59 -5.17 12.65
N MET A 288 9.71 -3.99 12.06
CA MET A 288 9.50 -2.69 12.69
C MET A 288 8.17 -2.12 12.19
N TYR A 289 7.24 -1.88 13.11
CA TYR A 289 5.91 -1.34 12.88
C TYR A 289 5.87 0.13 13.27
N PRO A 290 5.66 1.04 12.32
CA PRO A 290 5.28 2.42 12.62
C PRO A 290 3.95 2.48 13.37
N ASP A 291 3.92 3.23 14.47
CA ASP A 291 2.69 3.51 15.22
C ASP A 291 1.84 4.61 14.55
N GLU A 292 2.30 5.17 13.43
CA GLU A 292 1.66 6.23 12.66
C GLU A 292 1.79 5.99 11.15
N ASN A 293 0.98 6.71 10.36
CA ASN A 293 1.10 6.74 8.91
C ASN A 293 2.40 7.44 8.47
N PHE A 294 2.99 6.95 7.39
CA PHE A 294 3.96 7.75 6.65
C PHE A 294 3.24 8.94 6.00
N ARG A 295 3.73 10.15 6.27
CA ARG A 295 3.31 11.41 5.64
C ARG A 295 3.66 11.37 4.17
N THR A 296 2.88 12.04 3.33
CA THR A 296 3.06 11.98 1.87
C THR A 296 4.37 12.62 1.42
N ASN A 297 4.97 12.05 0.36
CA ASN A 297 6.19 12.58 -0.28
C ASN A 297 7.27 12.95 0.75
N THR A 298 7.47 12.09 1.74
CA THR A 298 8.35 12.35 2.88
C THR A 298 9.49 11.36 2.87
N LYS A 299 10.71 11.86 3.10
CA LYS A 299 11.87 11.01 3.26
C LYS A 299 11.90 10.46 4.69
N TYR A 300 11.99 9.14 4.82
CA TYR A 300 12.18 8.45 6.09
C TYR A 300 13.59 7.87 6.13
N THR A 301 14.32 8.13 7.21
CA THR A 301 15.65 7.56 7.47
C THR A 301 15.54 6.58 8.63
N VAL A 302 15.98 5.35 8.40
CA VAL A 302 16.00 4.26 9.39
C VAL A 302 17.44 4.04 9.80
N LYS A 303 17.67 3.94 11.12
CA LYS A 303 18.94 3.52 11.70
C LYS A 303 18.67 2.33 12.59
N VAL A 304 19.49 1.30 12.44
CA VAL A 304 19.37 0.09 13.23
C VAL A 304 20.75 -0.40 13.65
N ARG A 305 20.85 -0.87 14.90
CA ARG A 305 22.01 -1.58 15.41
C ARG A 305 21.53 -2.75 16.26
N PHE A 306 22.08 -3.94 16.05
CA PHE A 306 21.77 -5.10 16.88
C PHE A 306 22.87 -6.16 16.77
N GLU A 307 22.86 -7.09 17.72
CA GLU A 307 23.73 -8.25 17.74
C GLU A 307 23.00 -9.48 17.19
N VAL A 308 23.64 -10.22 16.29
CA VAL A 308 23.14 -11.48 15.76
C VAL A 308 23.72 -12.63 16.59
N TRP A 309 22.84 -13.45 17.12
CA TRP A 309 23.18 -14.66 17.86
C TRP A 309 22.57 -15.88 17.17
N HIS A 310 23.29 -16.99 17.16
CA HIS A 310 22.76 -18.29 16.78
C HIS A 310 23.00 -19.25 17.95
N GLN A 311 21.92 -19.76 18.54
CA GLN A 311 21.98 -20.44 19.83
C GLN A 311 22.64 -19.51 20.88
N GLU A 312 23.74 -19.93 21.50
CA GLU A 312 24.50 -19.13 22.47
C GLU A 312 25.80 -18.56 21.90
N GLU A 313 25.98 -18.61 20.57
CA GLU A 313 27.17 -18.10 19.89
C GLU A 313 26.88 -16.75 19.23
N PHE A 314 27.61 -15.73 19.66
CA PHE A 314 27.64 -14.43 19.01
C PHE A 314 28.20 -14.56 17.59
N GLN A 315 27.51 -13.97 16.62
CA GLN A 315 27.90 -14.01 15.21
C GLN A 315 28.57 -12.69 14.82
N GLU A 316 27.82 -11.59 14.89
CA GLU A 316 28.29 -10.25 14.55
C GLU A 316 27.38 -9.15 15.09
N ILE A 317 27.83 -7.90 14.97
CA ILE A 317 26.99 -6.70 15.15
C ILE A 317 26.62 -6.20 13.76
N VAL A 318 25.32 -6.09 13.49
CA VAL A 318 24.78 -5.45 12.30
C VAL A 318 24.48 -3.99 12.64
N GLN A 319 24.92 -3.07 11.79
CA GLN A 319 24.63 -1.64 11.91
C GLN A 319 24.35 -1.07 10.52
N GLU A 320 23.12 -0.59 10.32
CA GLU A 320 22.66 -0.07 9.04
C GLU A 320 21.98 1.28 9.17
N GLU A 321 22.13 2.10 8.14
CA GLU A 321 21.43 3.37 7.96
C GLU A 321 21.01 3.50 6.50
N TRP A 322 19.70 3.65 6.27
CA TRP A 322 19.18 3.86 4.93
C TRP A 322 17.96 4.76 4.96
N SER A 323 17.50 5.17 3.77
CA SER A 323 16.29 5.97 3.65
C SER A 323 15.42 5.52 2.50
N PHE A 324 14.11 5.74 2.62
CA PHE A 324 13.12 5.60 1.55
C PHE A 324 12.21 6.82 1.52
N THR A 325 11.46 6.99 0.45
CA THR A 325 10.46 8.05 0.29
C THR A 325 9.08 7.43 0.26
N SER A 326 8.20 7.91 1.13
CA SER A 326 6.80 7.53 1.11
C SER A 326 6.10 8.04 -0.14
N ALA A 327 5.06 7.33 -0.57
CA ALA A 327 4.24 7.73 -1.70
C ALA A 327 3.66 9.13 -1.50
N GLY A 328 3.49 9.84 -2.62
CA GLY A 328 2.68 11.05 -2.67
C GLY A 328 1.22 10.76 -2.35
N SER A 329 0.37 11.78 -2.44
CA SER A 329 -1.09 11.69 -2.19
C SER A 329 -1.85 10.69 -3.08
N ALA A 330 -1.19 9.82 -3.83
CA ALA A 330 -1.77 8.60 -4.39
C ALA A 330 -1.95 7.52 -3.31
N TYR A 331 -2.72 7.85 -2.27
CA TYR A 331 -3.16 6.92 -1.23
C TYR A 331 -4.04 5.81 -1.81
N ILE A 332 -3.90 4.61 -1.26
CA ILE A 332 -4.88 3.54 -1.43
C ILE A 332 -6.21 4.05 -0.87
N GLY A 333 -7.15 4.34 -1.76
CA GLY A 333 -8.57 4.46 -1.45
C GLY A 333 -8.97 5.69 -0.65
N GLU A 334 -8.62 5.83 0.61
CA GLU A 334 -9.50 6.53 1.57
C GLU A 334 -9.46 8.06 1.47
N VAL A 335 -10.64 8.69 1.55
CA VAL A 335 -10.81 10.14 1.36
C VAL A 335 -10.79 10.85 2.72
N THR A 336 -9.94 11.86 2.87
CA THR A 336 -9.93 12.72 4.07
C THR A 336 -11.23 13.50 4.19
N LYS A 337 -11.57 14.00 5.38
CA LYS A 337 -12.76 14.86 5.56
C LYS A 337 -12.75 16.06 4.62
N MET A 338 -11.60 16.72 4.48
CA MET A 338 -11.46 17.87 3.60
C MET A 338 -11.71 17.50 2.13
N ALA A 339 -11.05 16.45 1.64
CA ALA A 339 -11.23 16.00 0.26
C ALA A 339 -12.67 15.57 -0.01
N ALA A 340 -13.34 14.92 0.94
CA ALA A 340 -14.74 14.53 0.79
C ALA A 340 -15.65 15.76 0.66
N LEU A 341 -15.42 16.83 1.43
CA LEU A 341 -16.17 18.07 1.31
C LEU A 341 -15.93 18.76 -0.04
N GLU A 342 -14.71 18.75 -0.56
CA GLU A 342 -14.41 19.25 -1.91
C GLU A 342 -15.16 18.47 -2.98
N TYR A 343 -15.12 17.13 -2.92
CA TYR A 343 -15.87 16.28 -3.84
C TYR A 343 -17.37 16.58 -3.79
N LEU A 344 -17.95 16.72 -2.59
CA LEU A 344 -19.37 17.01 -2.42
C LEU A 344 -19.71 18.42 -2.93
N ALA A 345 -18.92 19.43 -2.60
CA ALA A 345 -19.11 20.79 -3.08
C ALA A 345 -19.05 20.86 -4.62
N GLN A 346 -18.11 20.15 -5.23
CA GLN A 346 -17.99 20.03 -6.67
C GLN A 346 -19.15 19.24 -7.30
N ALA A 347 -19.66 18.22 -6.62
CA ALA A 347 -20.76 17.40 -7.12
C ALA A 347 -22.06 18.19 -7.26
N VAL A 348 -22.29 19.13 -6.35
CA VAL A 348 -23.51 19.94 -6.32
C VAL A 348 -23.34 21.32 -6.94
N GLU A 349 -22.12 21.71 -7.32
CA GLU A 349 -21.76 23.06 -7.78
C GLU A 349 -22.07 24.11 -6.69
N LEU A 350 -21.63 23.84 -5.45
CA LEU A 350 -21.87 24.70 -4.30
C LEU A 350 -21.37 26.14 -4.59
N PRO A 351 -22.22 27.17 -4.53
CA PRO A 351 -21.81 28.55 -4.69
C PRO A 351 -21.04 28.95 -3.44
N VAL A 352 -19.72 29.06 -3.60
CA VAL A 352 -18.81 29.49 -2.56
C VAL A 352 -18.82 31.02 -2.57
N GLN A 353 -19.06 31.65 -1.42
CA GLN A 353 -19.05 33.12 -1.36
C GLN A 353 -17.60 33.63 -1.49
N GLU A 354 -17.31 34.40 -2.54
CA GLU A 354 -15.95 34.87 -2.85
C GLU A 354 -15.38 35.84 -1.79
N ASP A 355 -16.25 36.60 -1.11
CA ASP A 355 -15.86 37.67 -0.17
C ASP A 355 -15.68 37.23 1.29
N ILE A 356 -15.71 35.93 1.60
CA ILE A 356 -15.65 35.47 3.01
C ILE A 356 -14.32 35.85 3.67
N LEU A 357 -13.22 36.07 2.93
CA LEU A 357 -11.90 36.37 3.53
C LEU A 357 -11.88 37.60 4.45
N ASP A 358 -12.75 38.59 4.20
CA ASP A 358 -12.89 39.77 5.07
C ASP A 358 -13.78 39.50 6.30
N THR A 359 -14.55 38.40 6.28
CA THR A 359 -15.53 37.96 7.30
C THR A 359 -15.16 36.66 8.00
N VAL A 360 -14.06 35.98 7.63
CA VAL A 360 -13.46 34.87 8.39
C VAL A 360 -12.99 35.45 9.72
N SER A 361 -13.92 35.58 10.65
CA SER A 361 -13.68 36.03 12.00
C SER A 361 -12.67 35.12 12.72
N GLU A 362 -12.11 35.62 13.81
CA GLU A 362 -11.16 34.95 14.71
C GLU A 362 -11.36 33.42 14.96
N PRO A 363 -12.57 32.81 14.95
CA PRO A 363 -12.74 31.38 15.24
C PRO A 363 -12.13 30.40 14.23
N TYR A 364 -11.73 30.86 13.03
CA TYR A 364 -11.27 29.96 11.95
C TYR A 364 -9.84 30.23 11.49
N GLN A 365 -9.12 31.19 12.10
CA GLN A 365 -7.70 31.41 11.81
C GLN A 365 -6.85 30.17 12.11
N ASP A 366 -7.25 29.35 13.09
CA ASP A 366 -6.58 28.08 13.43
C ASP A 366 -6.78 26.99 12.34
N LEU A 367 -7.72 27.17 11.41
CA LEU A 367 -7.93 26.27 10.27
C LEU A 367 -6.98 26.59 9.11
N LEU A 368 -6.40 27.80 9.09
CA LEU A 368 -5.63 28.32 7.97
C LEU A 368 -4.11 28.20 8.25
N PRO A 369 -3.30 27.62 7.35
CA PRO A 369 -1.84 27.69 7.49
C PRO A 369 -1.34 29.14 7.49
N SER A 370 -0.17 29.39 8.10
CA SER A 370 0.42 30.73 8.24
C SER A 370 0.76 31.40 6.89
N GLN A 371 0.83 30.61 5.83
CA GLN A 371 0.80 31.06 4.44
C GLN A 371 -0.34 30.32 3.75
N LEU A 372 -1.34 31.07 3.29
CA LEU A 372 -2.49 30.55 2.56
C LEU A 372 -2.12 30.31 1.10
N SER A 373 -2.27 29.08 0.61
CA SER A 373 -2.40 28.85 -0.84
C SER A 373 -3.81 29.19 -1.32
N GLU A 374 -4.00 29.37 -2.63
CA GLU A 374 -5.34 29.57 -3.21
C GLU A 374 -6.27 28.37 -2.95
N GLU A 375 -5.72 27.15 -2.90
CA GLU A 375 -6.45 25.92 -2.57
C GLU A 375 -6.94 25.93 -1.11
N ASP A 376 -6.11 26.38 -0.16
CA ASP A 376 -6.48 26.49 1.26
C ASP A 376 -7.65 27.47 1.49
N VAL A 377 -7.70 28.55 0.70
CA VAL A 377 -8.76 29.55 0.76
C VAL A 377 -10.09 28.98 0.27
N ALA A 378 -10.10 28.35 -0.91
CA ALA A 378 -11.32 27.77 -1.48
C ALA A 378 -11.93 26.71 -0.55
N LEU A 379 -11.06 25.88 0.03
CA LEU A 379 -11.46 24.85 0.98
C LEU A 379 -12.04 25.43 2.28
N ALA A 380 -11.42 26.49 2.82
CA ALA A 380 -11.93 27.17 4.00
C ALA A 380 -13.31 27.79 3.76
N GLN A 381 -13.54 28.35 2.57
CA GLN A 381 -14.83 28.89 2.19
C GLN A 381 -15.89 27.77 2.09
N ILE A 382 -15.58 26.62 1.48
CA ILE A 382 -16.48 25.45 1.44
C ILE A 382 -16.89 25.04 2.85
N VAL A 383 -15.91 24.87 3.74
CA VAL A 383 -16.16 24.46 5.13
C VAL A 383 -17.04 25.48 5.85
N TYR A 384 -16.76 26.77 5.69
CA TYR A 384 -17.55 27.84 6.30
C TYR A 384 -18.98 27.84 5.78
N THR A 385 -19.17 27.81 4.45
CA THR A 385 -20.50 27.75 3.82
C THR A 385 -21.31 26.57 4.33
N LEU A 386 -20.72 25.37 4.37
CA LEU A 386 -21.40 24.17 4.84
C LEU A 386 -21.68 24.20 6.35
N LYS A 387 -20.82 24.83 7.14
CA LYS A 387 -21.06 24.99 8.58
C LYS A 387 -22.20 25.97 8.87
N GLU A 388 -22.18 27.15 8.24
CA GLU A 388 -23.24 28.17 8.40
C GLU A 388 -24.59 27.65 7.91
N ALA A 389 -24.59 26.81 6.85
CA ALA A 389 -25.78 26.13 6.38
C ALA A 389 -26.31 25.05 7.35
N GLY A 390 -25.53 24.65 8.36
CA GLY A 390 -25.87 23.58 9.30
C GLY A 390 -25.60 22.16 8.78
N VAL A 391 -24.88 22.02 7.66
CA VAL A 391 -24.45 20.71 7.14
C VAL A 391 -23.40 20.08 8.07
N LEU A 392 -22.47 20.88 8.60
CA LEU A 392 -21.39 20.42 9.49
C LEU A 392 -21.67 20.79 10.95
N GLY A 393 -21.48 19.84 11.87
CA GLY A 393 -21.50 20.10 13.31
C GLY A 393 -20.13 20.53 13.85
N ASP A 394 -20.09 21.14 15.04
CA ASP A 394 -18.84 21.66 15.64
C ASP A 394 -17.76 20.59 15.85
N SER A 395 -18.14 19.35 16.11
CA SER A 395 -17.19 18.24 16.30
C SER A 395 -16.52 17.77 15.00
N ALA A 396 -17.12 18.02 13.83
CA ALA A 396 -16.58 17.60 12.54
C ALA A 396 -15.28 18.33 12.19
N LEU A 397 -15.08 19.53 12.75
CA LEU A 397 -13.93 20.40 12.50
C LEU A 397 -12.73 20.11 13.41
N LEU A 398 -12.93 19.39 14.51
CA LEU A 398 -11.89 19.13 15.52
C LEU A 398 -10.85 18.09 15.07
N ASP A 399 -11.13 17.34 14.00
CA ASP A 399 -10.23 16.32 13.44
C ASP A 399 -10.20 16.42 11.91
N ARG A 400 -9.54 17.47 11.40
CA ARG A 400 -9.51 17.86 9.98
C ARG A 400 -8.70 16.91 9.08
N PHE A 401 -7.80 16.13 9.66
CA PHE A 401 -6.97 15.16 8.93
C PHE A 401 -7.48 13.72 9.04
N GLY A 402 -8.54 13.49 9.83
CA GLY A 402 -9.22 12.21 9.87
C GLY A 402 -9.79 11.81 8.51
N TYR A 403 -9.97 10.51 8.32
CA TYR A 403 -10.64 9.95 7.15
C TYR A 403 -12.16 10.03 7.30
N THR A 404 -12.86 10.09 6.18
CA THR A 404 -14.33 10.18 6.12
C THR A 404 -14.92 8.79 6.10
N THR A 405 -15.82 8.46 7.02
CA THR A 405 -16.57 7.20 6.92
C THR A 405 -17.61 7.28 5.81
N ARG A 406 -18.02 6.13 5.28
CA ARG A 406 -19.09 6.05 4.28
C ARG A 406 -20.39 6.67 4.79
N GLU A 407 -20.72 6.43 6.06
CA GLU A 407 -21.87 7.07 6.69
C GLU A 407 -21.73 8.61 6.71
N GLN A 408 -20.57 9.15 7.11
CA GLN A 408 -20.34 10.59 7.16
C GLN A 408 -20.49 11.26 5.80
N ALA A 409 -19.88 10.69 4.75
CA ALA A 409 -19.98 11.23 3.39
C ALA A 409 -21.44 11.29 2.93
N VAL A 410 -22.23 10.26 3.23
CA VAL A 410 -23.65 10.21 2.87
C VAL A 410 -24.48 11.19 3.70
N ILE A 411 -24.23 11.32 5.01
CA ILE A 411 -24.92 12.32 5.85
C ILE A 411 -24.68 13.73 5.29
N TRP A 412 -23.43 14.08 4.99
CA TRP A 412 -23.11 15.42 4.46
C TRP A 412 -23.78 15.66 3.11
N LEU A 413 -23.69 14.73 2.17
CA LEU A 413 -24.38 14.84 0.90
C LEU A 413 -25.88 15.06 1.11
N MET A 414 -26.53 14.21 1.89
CA MET A 414 -27.97 14.26 2.03
C MET A 414 -28.45 15.53 2.76
N ARG A 415 -27.68 16.05 3.72
CA ARG A 415 -27.94 17.35 4.34
C ARG A 415 -27.81 18.50 3.35
N ILE A 416 -26.80 18.49 2.47
CA ILE A 416 -26.67 19.46 1.38
C ILE A 416 -27.93 19.43 0.51
N LEU A 417 -28.36 18.24 0.08
CA LEU A 417 -29.56 18.09 -0.75
C LEU A 417 -30.83 18.57 -0.04
N GLU A 418 -30.96 18.33 1.26
CA GLU A 418 -32.08 18.77 2.09
C GLU A 418 -32.13 20.30 2.22
N ILE A 419 -31.02 20.90 2.66
CA ILE A 419 -30.93 22.33 2.99
C ILE A 419 -31.11 23.18 1.75
N TYR A 420 -30.50 22.79 0.63
CA TYR A 420 -30.60 23.51 -0.63
C TYR A 420 -31.79 23.08 -1.49
N GLY A 421 -32.72 22.29 -0.94
CA GLY A 421 -34.01 22.02 -1.55
C GLY A 421 -33.94 21.25 -2.88
N ALA A 422 -32.99 20.32 -3.01
CA ALA A 422 -32.87 19.47 -4.19
C ALA A 422 -34.20 18.70 -4.40
N PRO A 423 -34.88 18.82 -5.56
CA PRO A 423 -36.21 18.24 -5.76
C PRO A 423 -36.27 16.72 -5.53
N ILE A 424 -35.17 16.03 -5.83
CA ILE A 424 -35.06 14.58 -5.68
C ILE A 424 -35.04 14.14 -4.20
N TYR A 425 -34.68 15.02 -3.26
CA TYR A 425 -34.55 14.66 -1.85
C TYR A 425 -35.83 14.06 -1.26
N ASN A 426 -36.99 14.64 -1.60
CA ASN A 426 -38.30 14.20 -1.12
C ASN A 426 -39.03 13.25 -2.08
N SER A 427 -38.36 12.74 -3.13
CA SER A 427 -39.01 11.93 -4.17
C SER A 427 -39.18 10.45 -3.79
N VAL A 428 -38.65 10.02 -2.65
CA VAL A 428 -38.69 8.63 -2.19
C VAL A 428 -39.34 8.50 -0.82
N VAL A 429 -40.13 7.44 -0.64
CA VAL A 429 -40.73 7.08 0.66
C VAL A 429 -39.83 6.06 1.34
N LEU A 430 -39.33 6.40 2.53
CA LEU A 430 -38.42 5.55 3.29
C LEU A 430 -39.08 4.22 3.66
N ASN A 431 -38.42 3.12 3.30
CA ASN A 431 -38.84 1.78 3.65
C ASN A 431 -37.70 1.05 4.36
N TYR A 432 -37.83 0.97 5.68
CA TYR A 432 -36.82 0.40 6.58
C TYR A 432 -36.67 -1.13 6.48
N ARG A 433 -37.56 -1.83 5.75
CA ARG A 433 -37.60 -3.29 5.83
C ARG A 433 -36.47 -4.01 5.09
N ASN A 434 -35.81 -3.42 4.09
CA ASN A 434 -34.81 -4.12 3.26
C ASN A 434 -33.81 -3.16 2.56
N THR A 435 -33.02 -2.36 3.29
CA THR A 435 -32.00 -1.49 2.65
C THR A 435 -30.62 -2.16 2.64
N PHE A 436 -30.05 -2.37 3.82
CA PHE A 436 -28.78 -3.07 4.02
C PHE A 436 -28.87 -3.96 5.25
N GLU A 437 -28.15 -5.09 5.26
CA GLU A 437 -28.10 -6.01 6.40
C GLU A 437 -27.53 -5.33 7.66
N ASP A 438 -26.58 -4.41 7.46
CA ASP A 438 -25.84 -3.71 8.49
C ASP A 438 -26.33 -2.27 8.73
N ILE A 439 -27.52 -1.90 8.25
CA ILE A 439 -28.10 -0.56 8.45
C ILE A 439 -28.18 -0.17 9.95
N ASN A 440 -28.29 -1.16 10.83
CA ASN A 440 -28.31 -0.95 12.28
C ASN A 440 -26.96 -0.52 12.86
N GLN A 441 -25.86 -0.61 12.10
CA GLN A 441 -24.54 -0.08 12.47
C GLN A 441 -24.37 1.40 12.12
N CYS A 442 -25.31 2.00 11.37
CA CYS A 442 -25.37 3.45 11.23
C CYS A 442 -25.83 4.07 12.56
N SER A 443 -25.37 5.29 12.81
CA SER A 443 -25.94 6.16 13.85
C SER A 443 -27.45 6.36 13.64
N GLU A 444 -28.18 6.71 14.70
CA GLU A 444 -29.61 7.03 14.62
C GLU A 444 -29.91 8.13 13.60
N GLU A 445 -28.97 9.06 13.44
CA GLU A 445 -29.06 10.12 12.45
C GLU A 445 -28.76 9.65 11.02
N GLY A 446 -27.74 8.81 10.83
CA GLY A 446 -27.33 8.34 9.51
C GLY A 446 -28.30 7.36 8.86
N LYS A 447 -29.05 6.58 9.65
CA LYS A 447 -30.04 5.60 9.15
C LYS A 447 -30.98 6.17 8.08
N PRO A 448 -31.76 7.25 8.32
CA PRO A 448 -32.65 7.80 7.31
C PRO A 448 -31.91 8.34 6.08
N TYR A 449 -30.71 8.92 6.25
CA TYR A 449 -29.92 9.46 5.14
C TYR A 449 -29.36 8.37 4.23
N VAL A 450 -28.77 7.32 4.81
CA VAL A 450 -28.24 6.16 4.07
C VAL A 450 -29.35 5.47 3.29
N GLN A 451 -30.52 5.28 3.91
CA GLN A 451 -31.67 4.69 3.23
C GLN A 451 -32.16 5.53 2.07
N ARG A 452 -32.29 6.85 2.27
CA ARG A 452 -32.71 7.77 1.22
C ARG A 452 -31.72 7.76 0.06
N ALA A 453 -30.43 7.90 0.33
CA ALA A 453 -29.38 7.89 -0.69
C ALA A 453 -29.42 6.60 -1.52
N TYR A 454 -29.64 5.44 -0.86
CA TYR A 454 -29.77 4.16 -1.55
C TYR A 454 -31.03 4.09 -2.42
N GLN A 455 -32.19 4.53 -1.91
CA GLN A 455 -33.44 4.56 -2.68
C GLN A 455 -33.40 5.53 -3.87
N LEU A 456 -32.61 6.60 -3.76
CA LEU A 456 -32.31 7.53 -4.86
C LEU A 456 -31.28 6.98 -5.86
N GLY A 457 -30.67 5.83 -5.54
CA GLY A 457 -29.62 5.21 -6.32
C GLY A 457 -28.34 6.06 -6.38
N LEU A 458 -28.09 6.89 -5.36
CA LEU A 458 -26.87 7.68 -5.20
C LEU A 458 -25.74 6.87 -4.56
N ILE A 459 -26.08 5.80 -3.84
CA ILE A 459 -25.13 4.83 -3.28
C ILE A 459 -25.58 3.40 -3.59
N ARG A 460 -24.65 2.45 -3.47
CA ARG A 460 -24.86 1.01 -3.70
C ARG A 460 -24.28 0.18 -2.55
N ASP A 461 -24.71 -1.08 -2.43
CA ASP A 461 -24.08 -2.03 -1.53
C ASP A 461 -22.67 -2.43 -2.03
N GLN A 462 -21.82 -2.94 -1.14
CA GLN A 462 -20.50 -3.47 -1.47
C GLN A 462 -20.54 -4.97 -1.88
N GLY A 463 -21.71 -5.47 -2.26
CA GLY A 463 -22.01 -6.89 -2.42
C GLY A 463 -22.64 -7.50 -1.18
N GLY A 464 -23.56 -8.45 -1.38
CA GLY A 464 -24.22 -9.17 -0.29
C GLY A 464 -25.21 -8.32 0.53
N GLY A 465 -25.59 -7.13 0.05
CA GLY A 465 -26.53 -6.26 0.76
C GLY A 465 -25.92 -5.51 1.95
N VAL A 466 -24.61 -5.30 1.98
CA VAL A 466 -23.87 -4.62 3.07
C VAL A 466 -23.45 -3.22 2.65
N PHE A 467 -23.61 -2.23 3.53
CA PHE A 467 -23.18 -0.84 3.32
C PHE A 467 -21.82 -0.51 3.94
N ALA A 468 -21.46 -1.09 5.09
CA ALA A 468 -20.27 -0.83 5.89
C ALA A 468 -20.13 0.63 6.38
N PRO A 469 -21.05 1.14 7.24
CA PRO A 469 -21.12 2.57 7.59
C PRO A 469 -19.87 3.14 8.28
N GLN A 470 -19.16 2.30 9.04
CA GLN A 470 -17.96 2.71 9.79
C GLN A 470 -16.66 2.58 8.98
N SER A 471 -16.71 1.97 7.79
CA SER A 471 -15.56 1.92 6.89
C SER A 471 -15.31 3.29 6.27
N TYR A 472 -14.05 3.61 6.02
CA TYR A 472 -13.69 4.82 5.31
C TYR A 472 -14.12 4.74 3.84
N ILE A 473 -14.65 5.84 3.32
CA ILE A 473 -15.02 5.93 1.91
C ILE A 473 -13.75 6.04 1.07
N THR A 474 -13.67 5.25 0.01
CA THR A 474 -12.57 5.34 -0.94
C THR A 474 -12.80 6.42 -2.00
N LYS A 475 -11.75 6.82 -2.71
CA LYS A 475 -11.74 7.83 -3.76
C LYS A 475 -12.55 7.34 -4.94
N ALA A 476 -12.43 6.07 -5.30
CA ALA A 476 -13.24 5.47 -6.36
C ALA A 476 -14.73 5.51 -5.99
N GLU A 477 -15.08 5.17 -4.75
CA GLU A 477 -16.46 5.26 -4.26
C GLU A 477 -16.95 6.71 -4.19
N MET A 478 -16.08 7.64 -3.82
CA MET A 478 -16.39 9.06 -3.81
C MET A 478 -16.59 9.61 -5.22
N GLU A 479 -15.75 9.24 -6.19
CA GLU A 479 -15.88 9.61 -7.59
C GLU A 479 -17.16 9.03 -8.21
N GLU A 480 -17.52 7.78 -7.88
CA GLU A 480 -18.80 7.19 -8.29
C GLU A 480 -19.98 7.96 -7.67
N LEU A 481 -19.92 8.30 -6.38
CA LEU A 481 -20.92 9.11 -5.70
C LEU A 481 -21.08 10.48 -6.39
N VAL A 482 -19.97 11.18 -6.67
CA VAL A 482 -19.98 12.46 -7.37
C VAL A 482 -20.59 12.33 -8.77
N ALA A 483 -20.25 11.28 -9.51
CA ALA A 483 -20.80 11.04 -10.84
C ALA A 483 -22.32 10.83 -10.79
N LEU A 484 -22.81 10.04 -9.84
CA LEU A 484 -24.25 9.79 -9.65
C LEU A 484 -25.00 11.05 -9.22
N VAL A 485 -24.40 11.88 -8.37
CA VAL A 485 -24.97 13.17 -7.96
C VAL A 485 -25.07 14.11 -9.15
N LYS A 486 -23.99 14.30 -9.92
CA LYS A 486 -24.00 15.16 -11.12
C LYS A 486 -24.99 14.70 -12.18
N GLU A 487 -25.20 13.39 -12.32
CA GLU A 487 -26.16 12.83 -13.27
C GLU A 487 -27.62 13.08 -12.84
N ARG A 488 -27.92 13.08 -11.54
CA ARG A 488 -29.29 12.90 -11.03
C ARG A 488 -29.82 14.04 -10.17
N VAL A 489 -28.94 14.91 -9.69
CA VAL A 489 -29.27 15.98 -8.77
C VAL A 489 -29.17 17.31 -9.48
N THR A 490 -30.18 18.15 -9.28
CA THR A 490 -30.12 19.57 -9.63
C THR A 490 -30.50 20.37 -8.41
N ILE A 491 -29.67 21.36 -8.05
CA ILE A 491 -29.96 22.27 -6.95
C ILE A 491 -30.46 23.60 -7.52
N PRO A 492 -31.63 24.10 -7.09
CA PRO A 492 -32.14 25.40 -7.49
C PRO A 492 -31.38 26.49 -6.73
N TRP A 493 -30.15 26.80 -7.16
CA TRP A 493 -29.38 27.89 -6.58
C TRP A 493 -30.17 29.19 -6.72
N PRO A 494 -30.31 29.99 -5.64
CA PRO A 494 -30.91 31.31 -5.75
C PRO A 494 -30.08 32.12 -6.73
N GLN A 495 -30.64 32.42 -7.91
CA GLN A 495 -30.04 33.41 -8.79
C GLN A 495 -30.04 34.71 -8.00
N GLY A 496 -28.86 35.32 -7.84
CA GLY A 496 -28.71 36.59 -7.13
C GLY A 496 -29.80 37.54 -7.61
N GLU A 497 -30.54 38.12 -6.68
CA GLU A 497 -31.58 39.09 -7.00
C GLU A 497 -30.98 40.10 -7.98
N GLU A 498 -31.46 40.12 -9.23
CA GLU A 498 -31.14 41.21 -10.14
C GLU A 498 -31.56 42.48 -9.39
N GLU A 499 -30.57 43.31 -9.03
CA GLU A 499 -30.83 44.59 -8.39
C GLU A 499 -31.93 45.29 -9.19
N PRO A 500 -33.03 45.73 -8.54
CA PRO A 500 -34.08 46.41 -9.27
C PRO A 500 -33.44 47.62 -9.93
N GLU A 501 -33.51 47.68 -11.27
CA GLU A 501 -33.04 48.83 -12.05
C GLU A 501 -33.52 50.11 -11.35
N GLU A 502 -32.58 50.91 -10.85
CA GLU A 502 -32.83 52.27 -10.40
C GLU A 502 -33.34 53.07 -11.60
N SER A 503 -34.63 52.95 -11.87
CA SER A 503 -35.33 53.80 -12.82
C SER A 503 -35.36 55.22 -12.25
N GLY A 504 -34.47 56.02 -12.82
CA GLY A 504 -34.26 57.45 -12.67
C GLY A 504 -35.35 58.22 -11.91
N ARG A 505 -34.98 58.67 -10.71
CA ARG A 505 -35.41 59.99 -10.23
C ARG A 505 -34.56 61.04 -10.94
N GLU A 506 -35.03 61.51 -12.09
CA GLU A 506 -34.63 62.83 -12.56
C GLU A 506 -35.28 63.87 -11.63
N ASP A 507 -34.41 64.67 -11.01
CA ASP A 507 -34.72 65.93 -10.35
C ASP A 507 -35.43 66.86 -11.34
N GLU A 508 -36.74 67.04 -11.19
CA GLU A 508 -37.42 68.27 -11.60
C GLU A 508 -37.62 69.16 -10.37
N GLY A 509 -36.67 70.08 -10.19
CA GLY A 509 -36.82 71.27 -9.38
C GLY A 509 -36.25 72.47 -10.12
N LEU A 510 -37.11 73.15 -10.91
CA LEU A 510 -37.21 74.62 -11.05
C LEU A 510 -38.30 75.04 -12.03
#